data_AF-A0A9D0IGZ3-F1
#
_entry.id   AF-A0A9D0IGZ3-F1
#
_cell.length_a   1.000
_cell.length_b   1.000
_cell.length_c   1.000
_cell.angle_alpha   90.00
_cell.angle_beta   90.00
_cell.angle_gamma   90.00
#
_symmetry.space_group_name_H-M   'P 1'
#
loop_
_entity.id
_entity.type
_entity.pdbx_description
1 polymer ?
#
loop_
_entity_poly.entity_id
_entity_poly.type
_entity_poly.pdbx_seq_one_letter_code
_entity_poly.pdbx_strand_id
1 'polypeptide(L)'
;EDFRAIAYWGSRMFADALMVAIPAIASILLVNLSFGVVSRSAPQLNVFGVGFPVTLTLGFVIIIFAVANLLPQMQHLIHGALDSVSLLGKGGQ
;
A
#
# COMPACT_ATOMS: atom_id res chain seq x y z
N GLU A 1 9.09 -3.48 29.99
CA GLU A 1 8.79 -4.68 29.19
C GLU A 1 7.64 -4.42 28.19
N ASP A 2 6.41 -4.15 28.65
CA ASP A 2 5.23 -3.97 27.77
C ASP A 2 5.36 -2.89 26.68
N PHE A 3 5.92 -1.73 27.00
CA PHE A 3 6.07 -0.65 26.01
C PHE A 3 6.93 -1.06 24.80
N ARG A 4 7.96 -1.90 25.01
CA ARG A 4 8.82 -2.39 23.92
C ARG A 4 8.08 -3.39 23.03
N ALA A 5 7.22 -4.21 23.62
CA ALA A 5 6.37 -5.14 22.87
C ALA A 5 5.36 -4.39 21.98
N ILE A 6 4.70 -3.36 22.53
CA ILE A 6 3.77 -2.51 21.75
C ILE A 6 4.50 -1.80 20.60
N ALA A 7 5.70 -1.25 20.86
CA ALA A 7 6.52 -0.61 19.83
C ALA A 7 6.93 -1.58 18.71
N TYR A 8 7.28 -2.83 19.06
CA TYR A 8 7.61 -3.87 18.09
C TYR A 8 6.41 -4.22 17.20
N TRP A 9 5.23 -4.42 17.80
CA TRP A 9 4.00 -4.71 17.06
C TRP A 9 3.56 -3.55 16.17
N GLY A 10 3.71 -2.30 16.62
CA GLY A 10 3.46 -1.13 15.79
C GLY A 10 4.38 -1.06 14.56
N SER A 11 5.68 -1.34 14.76
CA SER A 11 6.64 -1.39 13.65
C SER A 11 6.32 -2.52 12.67
N ARG A 12 5.91 -3.69 13.16
CA ARG A 12 5.50 -4.83 12.33
C ARG A 12 4.26 -4.52 11.50
N MET A 13 3.22 -3.96 12.11
CA MET A 13 2.00 -3.55 11.41
C MET A 13 2.29 -2.53 10.30
N PHE A 14 3.17 -1.56 10.57
CA PHE A 14 3.56 -0.56 9.56
C PHE A 14 4.29 -1.20 8.38
N ALA A 15 5.23 -2.11 8.63
CA ALA A 15 5.96 -2.81 7.58
C ALA A 15 5.03 -3.67 6.70
N ASP A 16 4.12 -4.41 7.34
CA ASP A 16 3.16 -5.28 6.67
C ASP A 16 2.16 -4.45 5.82
N ALA A 17 1.66 -3.34 6.36
CA ALA A 17 0.80 -2.41 5.61
C ALA A 17 1.54 -1.77 4.42
N LEU A 18 2.80 -1.39 4.60
CA LEU A 18 3.62 -0.81 3.53
C LEU A 18 3.87 -1.83 2.41
N MET A 19 4.15 -3.09 2.74
CA MET A 19 4.35 -4.15 1.76
C MET A 19 3.11 -4.36 0.87
N VAL A 20 1.91 -4.22 1.44
CA VAL A 20 0.65 -4.26 0.68
C VAL A 20 0.47 -2.99 -0.18
N ALA A 21 0.83 -1.82 0.35
CA ALA A 21 0.62 -0.53 -0.30
C ALA A 21 1.68 -0.17 -1.36
N ILE A 22 2.90 -0.71 -1.30
CA ILE A 22 4.02 -0.41 -2.22
C ILE A 22 3.63 -0.42 -3.69
N PRO A 23 2.98 -1.47 -4.24
CA PRO A 23 2.66 -1.49 -5.67
C PRO A 23 1.70 -0.36 -6.07
N ALA A 24 0.69 -0.07 -5.24
CA ALA A 24 -0.24 1.02 -5.49
C ALA A 24 0.43 2.41 -5.39
N ILE A 25 1.25 2.62 -4.35
CA ILE A 25 1.99 3.87 -4.16
C ILE A 25 2.95 4.11 -5.33
N ALA A 26 3.70 3.08 -5.75
CA ALA A 26 4.63 3.19 -6.87
C ALA A 26 3.91 3.55 -8.19
N SER A 27 2.75 2.93 -8.46
CA SER A 27 1.93 3.27 -9.63
C SER A 27 1.43 4.72 -9.57
N ILE A 28 0.87 5.16 -8.45
CA ILE A 28 0.38 6.54 -8.29
C ILE A 28 1.52 7.55 -8.40
N LEU A 29 2.69 7.24 -7.83
CA LEU A 29 3.88 8.08 -7.94
C LEU A 29 4.34 8.22 -9.39
N LEU A 30 4.36 7.12 -10.15
CA LEU A 30 4.73 7.13 -11.57
C LEU A 30 3.74 7.95 -12.40
N VAL A 31 2.44 7.86 -12.10
CA VAL A 31 1.39 8.68 -12.74
C VAL A 31 1.63 10.16 -12.44
N ASN A 32 1.84 10.54 -11.18
CA ASN A 32 2.14 11.92 -10.79
C ASN A 32 3.43 12.45 -11.45
N LEU A 33 4.46 11.62 -11.54
CA LEU A 33 5.71 11.98 -12.23
C LEU A 33 5.48 12.20 -13.72
N SER A 34 4.72 11.31 -14.37
CA SER A 34 4.36 11.42 -15.79
C SER A 34 3.59 12.71 -16.06
N PHE A 35 2.65 13.08 -15.18
CA PHE A 35 1.95 14.37 -15.26
C PHE A 35 2.88 15.57 -15.04
N GLY A 36 3.84 15.46 -14.12
CA GLY A 36 4.87 16.48 -13.93
C GLY A 36 5.70 16.71 -15.19
N VAL A 37 6.04 15.65 -15.91
CA VAL A 37 6.73 15.74 -17.22
C VAL A 37 5.83 16.36 -18.28
N VAL A 38 4.59 15.87 -18.42
CA VAL A 38 3.63 16.38 -19.41
C VAL A 38 3.34 17.87 -19.21
N SER A 39 3.19 18.30 -17.96
CA SER A 39 2.99 19.70 -17.60
C SER A 39 4.14 20.60 -18.04
N ARG A 40 5.38 20.09 -18.01
CA ARG A 40 6.56 20.82 -18.51
C ARG A 40 6.62 20.85 -20.04
N SER A 41 6.23 19.78 -20.73
CA SER A 41 6.31 19.68 -22.19
C SER A 41 5.13 20.32 -22.94
N ALA A 42 3.95 20.44 -22.32
CA ALA A 42 2.75 21.01 -22.95
C ALA A 42 2.02 21.97 -21.99
N PRO A 43 2.55 23.19 -21.77
CA PRO A 43 2.00 24.16 -20.82
C PRO A 43 0.62 24.73 -21.22
N GLN A 44 0.16 24.45 -22.43
CA GLN A 44 -1.11 24.91 -23.00
C GLN A 44 -2.25 23.90 -22.84
N LEU A 45 -1.92 22.61 -22.65
CA LEU A 45 -2.93 21.62 -22.31
C LEU A 45 -3.46 22.00 -20.93
N ASN A 46 -4.78 22.07 -20.77
CA ASN A 46 -5.40 22.16 -19.45
C ASN A 46 -5.08 20.87 -18.69
N VAL A 47 -3.90 20.80 -18.07
CA VAL A 47 -3.42 19.61 -17.35
C VAL A 47 -4.38 19.25 -16.22
N PHE A 48 -5.14 20.23 -15.69
CA PHE A 48 -6.23 19.96 -14.76
C PHE A 48 -7.43 19.27 -15.43
N GLY A 49 -7.82 19.72 -16.62
CA GLY A 49 -8.92 19.14 -17.39
C GLY A 49 -8.64 17.74 -17.93
N VAL A 50 -7.40 17.42 -18.30
CA VAL A 50 -7.01 16.10 -18.83
C VAL A 50 -6.46 15.19 -17.73
N GLY A 51 -5.74 15.74 -16.75
CA GLY A 51 -5.10 14.98 -15.69
C GLY A 51 -6.08 14.38 -14.69
N PHE A 52 -7.21 15.04 -14.42
CA PHE A 52 -8.21 14.52 -13.51
C PHE A 52 -8.91 13.24 -14.04
N PRO A 53 -9.48 13.22 -15.26
CA PRO A 53 -10.06 11.99 -15.82
C PRO A 53 -9.06 10.84 -15.92
N VAL A 54 -7.82 11.13 -16.32
CA VAL A 54 -6.78 10.12 -16.49
C VAL A 54 -6.34 9.55 -15.14
N THR A 55 -6.10 10.40 -14.13
CA THR A 55 -5.75 9.95 -12.77
C THR A 55 -6.88 9.14 -12.13
N LEU A 56 -8.14 9.53 -12.34
CA LEU A 56 -9.29 8.74 -11.88
C LEU A 56 -9.35 7.37 -12.55
N THR A 57 -9.18 7.31 -13.88
CA THR A 57 -9.21 6.05 -14.63
C THR A 57 -8.09 5.11 -14.18
N LEU A 58 -6.87 5.63 -14.05
CA LEU A 58 -5.72 4.89 -13.53
C LEU A 58 -5.93 4.46 -12.08
N GLY A 59 -6.49 5.33 -11.23
CA GLY A 59 -6.81 5.01 -9.85
C GLY A 59 -7.79 3.84 -9.75
N PHE A 60 -8.83 3.81 -10.59
CA PHE A 60 -9.76 2.68 -10.66
C PHE A 60 -9.08 1.39 -11.09
N VAL A 61 -8.20 1.44 -12.10
CA VAL A 61 -7.42 0.27 -12.54
C VAL A 61 -6.56 -0.26 -11.40
N ILE A 62 -5.83 0.62 -10.70
CA ILE A 62 -4.99 0.27 -9.56
C ILE A 62 -5.82 -0.38 -8.45
N ILE A 63 -7.02 0.14 -8.16
CA ILE A 63 -7.93 -0.42 -7.15
C ILE A 63 -8.37 -1.84 -7.53
N ILE A 64 -8.70 -2.10 -8.79
CA ILE A 64 -9.09 -3.45 -9.24
C ILE A 64 -7.96 -4.46 -8.98
N PHE A 65 -6.72 -4.09 -9.33
CA PHE A 65 -5.55 -4.94 -9.06
C PHE A 65 -5.26 -5.07 -7.56
N ALA A 66 -5.40 -4.00 -6.79
CA ALA A 66 -5.17 -4.02 -5.35
C ALA A 66 -6.18 -4.92 -4.63
N VAL A 67 -7.47 -4.83 -4.97
CA VAL A 67 -8.53 -5.66 -4.39
C VAL A 67 -8.34 -7.14 -4.77
N ALA A 68 -7.96 -7.43 -6.01
CA ALA A 68 -7.68 -8.80 -6.44
C ALA A 68 -6.52 -9.46 -5.66
N ASN A 69 -5.52 -8.67 -5.27
CA ASN A 69 -4.37 -9.14 -4.49
C ASN A 69 -4.58 -9.05 -2.96
N LEU A 70 -5.63 -8.37 -2.49
CA LEU A 70 -5.89 -8.16 -1.07
C LEU A 70 -6.12 -9.47 -0.32
N LEU A 71 -6.92 -10.38 -0.89
CA LEU A 71 -7.30 -11.64 -0.23
C LEU A 71 -6.08 -12.53 0.11
N PRO A 72 -5.18 -12.88 -0.85
CA PRO A 72 -4.00 -13.67 -0.54
C PRO A 72 -3.03 -12.96 0.43
N GLN A 73 -2.92 -11.62 0.36
CA GLN A 73 -2.09 -10.86 1.31
C GLN A 73 -2.68 -10.88 2.73
N MET A 74 -3.99 -10.69 2.87
CA MET A 74 -4.67 -10.80 4.17
C MET A 74 -4.48 -12.19 4.78
N GLN A 75 -4.59 -13.26 3.98
CA GLN A 75 -4.32 -14.61 4.45
C GLN A 75 -2.88 -14.77 4.96
N HIS A 76 -1.88 -14.27 4.24
CA HIS A 76 -0.48 -14.34 4.68
C HIS A 76 -0.25 -13.58 6.00
N LEU A 77 -0.82 -12.39 6.13
CA LEU A 77 -0.70 -11.56 7.34
C LEU A 77 -1.39 -12.18 8.55
N ILE A 78 -2.60 -12.73 8.37
CA ILE A 78 -3.35 -13.39 9.44
C ILE A 78 -2.62 -14.65 9.92
N HIS A 79 -2.11 -15.48 9.00
CA HIS A 79 -1.33 -16.66 9.40
C HIS A 79 -0.07 -16.26 10.19
N GLY A 80 0.70 -15.27 9.72
CA GLY A 80 1.88 -14.78 10.43
C GLY A 80 1.56 -14.20 11.82
N ALA A 81 0.43 -13.51 11.95
CA ALA A 81 -0.04 -12.99 13.23
C ALA A 81 -0.48 -14.11 14.19
N LEU A 82 -1.25 -15.09 13.69
CA LEU A 82 -1.71 -16.23 14.48
C LEU A 82 -0.55 -17.11 14.95
N ASP A 83 0.45 -17.35 14.10
CA ASP A 83 1.66 -18.09 14.47
C ASP A 83 2.40 -17.37 15.60
N SER A 84 2.56 -16.05 15.49
CA SER A 84 3.19 -15.22 16.52
C SER A 84 2.45 -15.27 17.86
N VAL A 85 1.11 -15.28 17.85
CA VAL A 85 0.29 -15.43 19.06
C VAL A 85 0.36 -16.85 19.64
N SER A 86 0.40 -17.86 18.77
CA SER A 86 0.48 -19.26 19.21
C SER A 86 1.83 -19.61 19.87
N LEU A 87 2.90 -18.95 19.44
CA LEU A 87 4.24 -19.07 20.04
C LEU A 87 4.29 -18.44 21.44
N LEU A 88 3.59 -17.32 21.65
CA LEU A 88 3.40 -16.73 22.98
C LEU A 88 2.58 -17.64 23.90
N GLY A 89 1.57 -18.33 23.37
CA GLY A 89 0.77 -19.30 24.12
C GLY A 89 1.48 -20.61 24.46
N LYS A 90 2.52 -21.00 23.70
CA LYS A 90 3.33 -22.20 23.95
C LYS A 90 4.57 -21.95 24.82
N GLY A 91 5.04 -20.71 24.95
CA GLY A 91 6.18 -20.34 25.80
C GLY A 91 5.88 -20.19 27.30
N GLY A 92 4.70 -20.63 27.76
CA GLY A 92 4.27 -20.58 29.17
C GLY A 92 4.43 -21.90 29.95
N GLN A 93 5.22 -22.87 29.45
CA GLN A 93 5.75 -23.99 30.23
C GLN A 93 7.27 -23.91 30.29
#